data_AF-A0A1E7FW97-F1
#
_entry.id   AF-A0A1E7FW97-F1
#
_cell.length_a   1.000
_cell.length_b   1.000
_cell.length_c   1.000
_cell.angle_alpha   90.00
_cell.angle_beta   90.00
_cell.angle_gamma   90.00
#
_symmetry.space_group_name_H-M   'P 1'
#
loop_
_entity.id
_entity.type
_entity.pdbx_description
1 polymer ?
#
loop_
_entity_poly.entity_id
_entity_poly.type
_entity_poly.pdbx_seq_one_letter_code
_entity_poly.pdbx_strand_id
1 'polypeptide(L)'
;MIDISILQQLFDEPMYRNLATALLTVVYVKVVIGSCNWAVSQNILAPKISRKCIHIAAGSWIIFWPIFSKEHWTWKCNILVPAVYTVQLFVKGAILNVGSSDEDVKTMTRTGSAAELLLGPIFFTILMCIVGLNFFRTQIGVVIMSMLGFGDGIAPLIGYYFPMGYYPTYPFGPTDKKTVTGSLGFFVASCLGYYILKFGSTDAIS
;
A
#
# COMPACT_ATOMS: atom_id res chain seq x y z
N MET A 1 22.43 6.51 -30.76
CA MET A 1 21.32 5.57 -31.01
C MET A 1 21.54 4.41 -30.06
N ILE A 2 20.73 4.30 -29.00
CA ILE A 2 20.91 3.20 -28.02
C ILE A 2 20.49 1.92 -28.73
N ASP A 3 21.38 0.93 -28.80
CA ASP A 3 21.08 -0.36 -29.39
C ASP A 3 20.05 -1.09 -28.52
N ILE A 4 18.84 -1.23 -29.06
CA ILE A 4 17.71 -1.85 -28.37
C ILE A 4 18.02 -3.32 -28.03
N SER A 5 18.90 -3.98 -28.78
CA SER A 5 19.30 -5.37 -28.53
C SER A 5 20.08 -5.53 -27.22
N ILE A 6 20.97 -4.58 -26.89
CA ILE A 6 21.73 -4.57 -25.64
C ILE A 6 20.80 -4.35 -24.44
N LEU A 7 19.82 -3.46 -24.58
CA LEU A 7 18.81 -3.24 -23.55
C LEU A 7 17.99 -4.50 -23.32
N GLN A 8 17.60 -5.20 -24.37
CA GLN A 8 16.83 -6.43 -24.26
C GLN A 8 17.63 -7.54 -23.58
N GLN A 9 18.90 -7.71 -23.96
CA GLN A 9 19.81 -8.68 -23.35
C GLN A 9 20.08 -8.38 -21.86
N LEU A 10 20.15 -7.10 -21.48
CA LEU A 10 20.21 -6.70 -20.07
C LEU A 10 18.90 -6.99 -19.32
N PHE A 11 17.74 -6.83 -19.96
CA PHE A 11 16.45 -7.15 -19.33
C PHE A 11 16.16 -8.65 -19.23
N ASP A 12 16.80 -9.47 -20.07
CA ASP A 12 16.69 -10.93 -20.02
C ASP A 12 17.40 -11.49 -18.77
N GLU A 13 18.44 -10.81 -18.31
CA GLU A 13 19.14 -11.14 -17.07
C GLU A 13 18.23 -10.89 -15.83
N PRO A 14 17.93 -11.95 -15.03
CA PRO A 14 16.98 -11.87 -13.92
C PRO A 14 17.30 -10.78 -12.89
N MET A 15 18.59 -10.50 -12.69
CA MET A 15 19.06 -9.45 -11.80
C MET A 15 18.57 -8.07 -12.23
N TYR A 16 18.86 -7.66 -13.46
CA TYR A 16 18.53 -6.34 -13.96
C TYR A 16 17.02 -6.17 -14.15
N ARG A 17 16.31 -7.23 -14.56
CA ARG A 17 14.84 -7.22 -14.61
C ARG A 17 14.22 -6.88 -13.25
N ASN A 18 14.71 -7.52 -12.19
CA ASN A 18 14.23 -7.29 -10.83
C ASN A 18 14.57 -5.87 -10.34
N LEU A 19 15.78 -5.38 -10.61
CA LEU A 19 16.17 -4.02 -10.24
C LEU A 19 15.37 -2.95 -11.00
N ALA A 20 15.17 -3.12 -12.30
CA ALA A 20 14.34 -2.24 -13.12
C ALA A 20 12.89 -2.24 -12.63
N THR A 21 12.35 -3.39 -12.26
CA THR A 21 10.99 -3.51 -11.70
C THR A 21 10.90 -2.82 -10.33
N ALA A 22 11.91 -2.95 -9.47
CA ALA A 22 11.96 -2.22 -8.20
C ALA A 22 12.08 -0.70 -8.39
N LEU A 23 12.80 -0.23 -9.40
CA LEU A 23 12.81 1.20 -9.76
C LEU A 23 11.44 1.65 -10.27
N LEU A 24 10.77 0.82 -11.07
CA LEU A 24 9.42 1.10 -11.55
C LEU A 24 8.41 1.21 -10.40
N THR A 25 8.50 0.37 -9.36
CA THR A 25 7.62 0.47 -8.18
C THR A 25 7.87 1.77 -7.41
N VAL A 26 9.13 2.23 -7.30
CA VAL A 26 9.47 3.52 -6.70
C VAL A 26 8.86 4.68 -7.49
N VAL A 27 8.98 4.65 -8.82
CA VAL A 27 8.39 5.66 -9.70
C VAL A 27 6.86 5.67 -9.54
N TYR A 28 6.23 4.50 -9.58
CA TYR A 28 4.79 4.35 -9.38
C TYR A 28 4.33 5.00 -8.07
N VAL A 29 4.96 4.68 -6.94
CA VAL A 29 4.58 5.25 -5.64
C VAL A 29 4.75 6.76 -5.61
N LYS A 30 5.86 7.29 -6.14
CA LYS A 30 6.08 8.74 -6.21
C LYS A 30 5.05 9.45 -7.08
N VAL A 31 4.70 8.86 -8.23
CA VAL A 31 3.68 9.40 -9.14
C VAL A 31 2.32 9.41 -8.47
N VAL A 32 1.94 8.32 -7.78
CA VAL A 32 0.67 8.24 -7.02
C VAL A 32 0.62 9.33 -5.96
N ILE A 33 1.63 9.42 -5.09
CA ILE A 33 1.66 10.41 -4.01
C ILE A 33 1.65 11.83 -4.57
N GLY A 34 2.49 12.12 -5.57
CA GLY A 34 2.55 13.42 -6.23
C GLY A 34 1.23 13.82 -6.86
N SER A 35 0.56 12.89 -7.55
CA SER A 35 -0.75 13.13 -8.18
C SER A 35 -1.84 13.39 -7.14
N CYS A 36 -1.86 12.63 -6.05
CA CYS A 36 -2.80 12.81 -4.95
C CYS A 36 -2.57 14.13 -4.21
N ASN A 37 -1.30 14.50 -3.96
CA ASN A 37 -0.94 15.78 -3.35
C ASN A 37 -1.30 16.96 -4.24
N TRP A 38 -1.06 16.85 -5.55
CA TRP A 38 -1.48 17.84 -6.53
C TRP A 38 -3.01 17.99 -6.55
N ALA A 39 -3.77 16.90 -6.57
CA ALA A 39 -5.23 16.97 -6.55
C ALA A 39 -5.77 17.61 -5.25
N VAL A 40 -5.10 17.40 -4.12
CA VAL A 40 -5.42 18.11 -2.87
C VAL A 40 -5.11 19.59 -2.96
N SER A 41 -3.96 19.99 -3.53
CA SER A 41 -3.58 21.39 -3.66
C SER A 41 -4.49 22.19 -4.60
N GLN A 42 -5.06 21.52 -5.61
CA GLN A 42 -6.06 22.08 -6.52
C GLN A 42 -7.49 22.08 -5.95
N ASN A 43 -7.70 21.67 -4.70
CA ASN A 43 -9.03 21.49 -4.07
C ASN A 43 -9.94 20.49 -4.83
N ILE A 44 -9.38 19.58 -5.62
CA ILE A 44 -10.13 18.53 -6.33
C ILE A 44 -10.48 17.39 -5.37
N LEU A 45 -9.55 17.03 -4.48
CA LEU A 45 -9.74 15.96 -3.50
C LEU A 45 -9.57 16.46 -2.07
N ALA A 46 -10.48 16.04 -1.19
CA ALA A 46 -10.31 16.25 0.24
C ALA A 46 -9.09 15.43 0.75
N PRO A 47 -8.26 15.97 1.67
CA PRO A 47 -7.09 15.25 2.21
C PRO A 47 -7.42 13.87 2.77
N LYS A 48 -8.62 13.71 3.38
CA LYS A 48 -9.09 12.42 3.89
C LYS A 48 -9.29 11.37 2.79
N ILE A 49 -9.78 11.78 1.62
CA ILE A 49 -10.00 10.89 0.46
C ILE A 49 -8.66 10.58 -0.22
N SER A 50 -7.81 11.60 -0.37
CA SER A 50 -6.45 11.46 -0.92
C SER A 50 -5.63 10.38 -0.19
N ARG A 51 -5.62 10.40 1.15
CA ARG A 51 -5.00 9.33 1.94
C ARG A 51 -5.51 7.94 1.60
N LYS A 52 -6.81 7.77 1.40
CA LYS A 52 -7.43 6.47 1.10
C LYS A 52 -7.08 6.01 -0.31
N CYS A 53 -6.97 6.93 -1.25
CA CYS A 53 -6.44 6.65 -2.58
C CYS A 53 -4.98 6.17 -2.51
N ILE A 54 -4.11 6.89 -1.79
CA ILE A 54 -2.71 6.49 -1.58
C ILE A 54 -2.64 5.12 -0.89
N HIS A 55 -3.48 4.86 0.12
CA HIS A 55 -3.55 3.58 0.82
C HIS A 55 -3.88 2.41 -0.12
N ILE A 56 -4.92 2.54 -0.94
CA ILE A 56 -5.31 1.51 -1.91
C ILE A 56 -4.21 1.31 -2.95
N ALA A 57 -3.65 2.40 -3.47
CA ALA A 57 -2.59 2.36 -4.47
C ALA A 57 -1.29 1.75 -3.94
N ALA A 58 -0.90 2.08 -2.70
CA ALA A 58 0.23 1.47 -2.01
C ALA A 58 -0.01 -0.02 -1.78
N GLY A 59 -1.22 -0.40 -1.34
CA GLY A 59 -1.62 -1.81 -1.19
C GLY A 59 -1.62 -2.59 -2.52
N SER A 60 -1.81 -1.89 -3.64
CA SER A 60 -1.82 -2.45 -5.00
C SER A 60 -0.43 -2.65 -5.60
N TRP A 61 0.66 -2.37 -4.90
CA TRP A 61 2.04 -2.54 -5.41
C TRP A 61 2.34 -3.98 -5.90
N ILE A 62 1.57 -4.97 -5.46
CA ILE A 62 1.71 -6.36 -5.89
C ILE A 62 1.39 -6.60 -7.36
N ILE A 63 0.81 -5.61 -8.07
CA ILE A 63 0.64 -5.65 -9.54
C ILE A 63 1.99 -5.77 -10.29
N PHE A 64 3.10 -5.41 -9.64
CA PHE A 64 4.44 -5.51 -10.23
C PHE A 64 5.11 -6.88 -10.01
N TRP A 65 4.57 -7.73 -9.12
CA TRP A 65 5.05 -9.09 -8.89
C TRP A 65 5.23 -9.98 -10.13
N PRO A 66 4.38 -9.92 -11.18
CA PRO A 66 4.54 -10.76 -12.37
C PRO A 66 5.86 -10.49 -13.12
N ILE A 67 6.34 -9.24 -13.07
CA ILE A 67 7.50 -8.76 -13.82
C ILE A 67 8.81 -9.24 -13.16
N PHE A 68 8.81 -9.39 -11.84
CA PHE A 68 9.95 -9.93 -11.09
C PHE A 68 10.23 -11.41 -11.45
N SER A 69 11.51 -11.75 -11.66
CA SER A 69 12.02 -13.12 -11.80
C SER A 69 12.33 -13.77 -10.46
N LYS A 70 11.87 -15.01 -10.25
CA LYS A 70 12.27 -15.84 -9.09
C LYS A 70 13.66 -16.48 -9.23
N GLU A 71 14.25 -16.46 -10.43
CA GLU A 71 15.51 -17.16 -10.75
C GLU A 71 16.73 -16.58 -10.02
N HIS A 72 16.62 -15.36 -9.51
CA HIS A 72 17.69 -14.69 -8.77
C HIS A 72 17.15 -14.02 -7.50
N TRP A 73 17.94 -13.97 -6.43
CA TRP A 73 17.51 -13.49 -5.11
C TRP A 73 17.01 -12.03 -5.08
N THR A 74 17.31 -11.26 -6.14
CA THR A 74 16.91 -9.86 -6.30
C THR A 74 15.41 -9.65 -6.41
N TRP A 75 14.59 -10.69 -6.55
CA TRP A 75 13.13 -10.55 -6.39
C TRP A 75 12.77 -9.99 -5.01
N LYS A 76 13.60 -10.21 -3.98
CA LYS A 76 13.42 -9.62 -2.65
C LYS A 76 13.44 -8.09 -2.66
N CYS A 77 14.00 -7.45 -3.69
CA CYS A 77 13.92 -6.01 -3.89
C CYS A 77 12.48 -5.51 -4.12
N ASN A 78 11.50 -6.41 -4.32
CA ASN A 78 10.10 -6.03 -4.36
C ASN A 78 9.70 -5.21 -3.11
N ILE A 79 10.15 -5.59 -1.91
CA ILE A 79 9.82 -4.87 -0.68
C ILE A 79 10.59 -3.55 -0.47
N LEU A 80 11.37 -3.08 -1.43
CA LEU A 80 12.21 -1.89 -1.26
C LEU A 80 11.41 -0.66 -0.80
N VAL A 81 10.29 -0.38 -1.49
CA VAL A 81 9.41 0.74 -1.14
C VAL A 81 8.84 0.61 0.28
N PRO A 82 8.10 -0.47 0.63
CA PRO A 82 7.55 -0.59 1.98
C PRO A 82 8.64 -0.66 3.07
N ALA A 83 9.82 -1.19 2.78
CA ALA A 83 10.94 -1.20 3.73
C ALA A 83 11.45 0.22 4.02
N VAL A 84 11.66 1.04 2.99
CA VAL A 84 12.07 2.45 3.15
C VAL A 84 11.02 3.22 3.94
N TYR A 85 9.73 3.06 3.62
CA TYR A 85 8.66 3.71 4.38
C TYR A 85 8.58 3.22 5.83
N THR A 86 8.81 1.93 6.09
CA THR A 86 8.87 1.40 7.45
C THR A 86 9.95 2.09 8.28
N VAL A 87 11.15 2.23 7.72
CA VAL A 87 12.26 2.93 8.37
C VAL A 87 11.92 4.41 8.55
N GLN A 88 11.39 5.08 7.53
CA GLN A 88 11.01 6.49 7.58
C GLN A 88 9.98 6.77 8.69
N LEU A 89 8.92 5.96 8.77
CA LEU A 89 7.88 6.10 9.79
C LEU A 89 8.41 5.80 11.18
N PHE A 90 9.28 4.80 11.33
CA PHE A 90 9.94 4.51 12.60
C PHE A 90 10.83 5.67 13.05
N VAL A 91 11.70 6.17 12.18
CA VAL A 91 12.61 7.29 12.50
C VAL A 91 11.81 8.53 12.87
N LYS A 92 10.80 8.90 12.07
CA LYS A 92 9.99 10.10 12.32
C LYS A 92 9.12 9.99 13.58
N GLY A 93 8.53 8.83 13.81
CA GLY A 93 7.64 8.60 14.96
C GLY A 93 8.38 8.35 16.28
N ALA A 94 9.38 7.46 16.27
CA ALA A 94 10.03 6.97 17.50
C ALA A 94 11.31 7.74 17.86
N ILE A 95 12.12 8.12 16.87
CA ILE A 95 13.46 8.68 17.11
C ILE A 95 13.40 10.21 17.11
N LEU A 96 12.92 10.80 16.02
CA LEU A 96 12.89 12.25 15.84
C LEU A 96 11.69 12.90 16.52
N ASN A 97 10.59 12.15 16.67
CA ASN A 97 9.30 12.63 17.19
C ASN A 97 8.90 13.96 16.55
N VAL A 98 8.81 13.96 15.22
CA VAL A 98 8.64 15.17 14.42
C VAL A 98 7.32 15.89 14.74
N GLY A 99 7.29 17.21 14.59
CA GLY A 99 6.10 18.01 14.87
C GLY A 99 4.96 17.81 13.85
N SER A 100 3.78 18.32 14.19
CA SER A 100 2.58 18.30 13.33
C SER A 100 2.72 19.06 12.00
N SER A 101 3.81 19.80 11.81
CA SER A 101 4.14 20.46 10.55
C SER A 101 4.70 19.51 9.48
N ASP A 102 5.24 18.34 9.88
CA ASP A 102 5.79 17.34 8.96
C ASP A 102 4.70 16.76 8.05
N GLU A 103 5.04 16.52 6.78
CA GLU A 103 4.10 16.03 5.77
C GLU A 103 3.53 14.65 6.12
N ASP A 104 4.34 13.73 6.65
CA ASP A 104 3.87 12.39 7.01
C ASP A 104 2.96 12.46 8.22
N VAL A 105 3.25 13.33 9.19
CA VAL A 105 2.35 13.53 10.34
C VAL A 105 1.01 14.10 9.90
N LYS A 106 1.01 15.15 9.07
CA LYS A 106 -0.21 15.75 8.53
C LYS A 106 -1.06 14.76 7.76
N THR A 107 -0.42 13.93 6.95
CA THR A 107 -1.12 13.02 6.05
C THR A 107 -1.52 11.74 6.76
N MET A 108 -0.72 11.16 7.64
CA MET A 108 -0.95 9.81 8.17
C MET A 108 -1.51 9.75 9.59
N THR A 109 -1.68 10.88 10.27
CA THR A 109 -2.20 10.93 11.65
C THR A 109 -3.57 11.59 11.74
N ARG A 110 -4.27 11.38 12.85
CA ARG A 110 -5.59 11.94 13.16
C ARG A 110 -5.49 13.12 14.11
N THR A 111 -4.65 13.02 15.15
CA THR A 111 -4.45 14.10 16.13
C THR A 111 -3.28 15.01 15.82
N GLY A 112 -2.45 14.68 14.82
CA GLY A 112 -1.21 15.40 14.53
C GLY A 112 -0.03 14.98 15.42
N SER A 113 -0.17 13.89 16.18
CA SER A 113 0.91 13.31 16.99
C SER A 113 1.75 12.35 16.17
N ALA A 114 3.09 12.53 16.15
CA ALA A 114 4.01 11.62 15.45
C ALA A 114 4.00 10.19 16.01
N ALA A 115 3.59 9.98 17.27
CA ALA A 115 3.42 8.64 17.83
C ALA A 115 2.38 7.81 17.06
N GLU A 116 1.38 8.45 16.43
CA GLU A 116 0.40 7.74 15.60
C GLU A 116 1.01 7.12 14.33
N LEU A 117 2.17 7.61 13.88
CA LEU A 117 2.90 6.99 12.77
C LEU A 117 3.32 5.56 13.11
N LEU A 118 3.56 5.28 14.39
CA LEU A 118 3.96 3.97 14.92
C LEU A 118 2.77 3.02 15.17
N LEU A 119 1.55 3.46 14.83
CA LEU A 119 0.35 2.64 14.91
C LEU A 119 0.02 2.11 13.51
N GLY A 120 -1.20 2.38 13.01
CA GLY A 120 -1.68 1.87 11.73
C GLY A 120 -0.68 2.03 10.56
N PRO A 121 -0.04 3.20 10.35
CA PRO A 121 0.86 3.41 9.22
C PRO A 121 2.08 2.48 9.20
N ILE A 122 2.82 2.34 10.30
CA ILE A 122 3.99 1.45 10.33
C ILE A 122 3.60 -0.03 10.24
N PHE A 123 2.49 -0.43 10.88
CA PHE A 123 2.01 -1.82 10.81
C PHE A 123 1.63 -2.20 9.38
N PHE A 124 1.05 -1.26 8.63
CA PHE A 124 0.74 -1.45 7.22
C PHE A 124 2.01 -1.75 6.40
N THR A 125 3.06 -0.94 6.53
CA THR A 125 4.29 -1.13 5.75
C THR A 125 5.08 -2.37 6.18
N ILE A 126 5.06 -2.71 7.47
CA ILE A 126 5.64 -3.96 7.99
C ILE A 126 4.91 -5.17 7.39
N LEU A 127 3.58 -5.17 7.39
CA LEU A 127 2.81 -6.27 6.77
C LEU A 127 3.11 -6.40 5.29
N MET A 128 3.25 -5.30 4.55
CA MET A 128 3.68 -5.34 3.15
C MET A 128 5.05 -6.02 2.98
N CYS A 129 6.01 -5.74 3.86
CA CYS A 129 7.32 -6.40 3.85
C CYS A 129 7.20 -7.90 4.13
N ILE A 130 6.41 -8.30 5.14
CA ILE A 130 6.19 -9.71 5.49
C ILE A 130 5.55 -10.44 4.30
N VAL A 131 4.53 -9.85 3.69
CA VAL A 131 3.82 -10.42 2.54
C VAL A 131 4.73 -10.51 1.32
N GLY A 132 5.47 -9.45 1.00
CA GLY A 132 6.38 -9.43 -0.14
C GLY A 132 7.60 -10.35 -0.02
N LEU A 133 7.95 -10.82 1.19
CA LEU A 133 9.02 -11.80 1.40
C LEU A 133 8.49 -13.23 1.52
N ASN A 134 7.41 -13.47 2.26
CA ASN A 134 6.96 -14.82 2.60
C ASN A 134 5.84 -15.34 1.69
N PHE A 135 5.06 -14.44 1.10
CA PHE A 135 3.87 -14.77 0.30
C PHE A 135 4.00 -14.23 -1.14
N PHE A 136 5.23 -14.01 -1.60
CA PHE A 136 5.53 -13.49 -2.93
C PHE A 136 4.99 -14.40 -4.04
N ARG A 137 4.20 -13.82 -4.95
CA ARG A 137 3.50 -14.50 -6.05
C ARG A 137 2.56 -15.63 -5.61
N THR A 138 2.07 -15.60 -4.38
CA THR A 138 1.09 -16.57 -3.86
C THR A 138 -0.32 -15.98 -3.81
N GLN A 139 -1.34 -16.83 -3.93
CA GLN A 139 -2.74 -16.41 -3.76
C GLN A 139 -3.01 -15.84 -2.37
N ILE A 140 -2.38 -16.40 -1.34
CA ILE A 140 -2.50 -15.92 0.04
C ILE A 140 -2.00 -14.47 0.15
N GLY A 141 -0.86 -14.16 -0.46
CA GLY A 141 -0.33 -12.80 -0.50
C GLY A 141 -1.29 -11.82 -1.18
N VAL A 142 -1.92 -12.21 -2.29
CA VAL A 142 -2.93 -11.40 -2.98
C VAL A 142 -4.16 -11.15 -2.10
N VAL A 143 -4.66 -12.17 -1.41
CA VAL A 143 -5.81 -12.03 -0.49
C VAL A 143 -5.47 -11.09 0.67
N ILE A 144 -4.30 -11.25 1.30
CA ILE A 144 -3.89 -10.37 2.40
C ILE A 144 -3.83 -8.92 1.93
N MET A 145 -3.22 -8.66 0.76
CA MET A 145 -3.13 -7.30 0.24
C MET A 145 -4.45 -6.74 -0.30
N SER A 146 -5.38 -7.58 -0.77
CA SER A 146 -6.70 -7.10 -1.15
C SER A 146 -7.50 -6.66 0.07
N MET A 147 -7.42 -7.42 1.17
CA MET A 147 -8.04 -7.05 2.44
C MET A 147 -7.41 -5.77 3.02
N LEU A 148 -6.08 -5.74 3.10
CA LEU A 148 -5.35 -4.62 3.70
C LEU A 148 -5.38 -3.36 2.84
N GLY A 149 -5.31 -3.48 1.51
CA GLY A 149 -5.31 -2.34 0.58
C GLY A 149 -6.71 -1.86 0.23
N PHE A 150 -7.53 -2.74 -0.36
CA PHE A 150 -8.86 -2.37 -0.85
C PHE A 150 -9.90 -2.36 0.27
N GLY A 151 -9.94 -3.42 1.08
CA GLY A 151 -10.86 -3.52 2.21
C GLY A 151 -10.76 -2.32 3.16
N ASP A 152 -9.60 -2.13 3.79
CA ASP A 152 -9.37 -1.01 4.73
C ASP A 152 -9.38 0.38 4.07
N GLY A 153 -9.09 0.44 2.77
CA GLY A 153 -9.16 1.65 1.96
C GLY A 153 -10.60 2.14 1.77
N ILE A 154 -11.51 1.22 1.40
CA ILE A 154 -12.88 1.52 0.98
C ILE A 154 -13.87 1.48 2.15
N ALA A 155 -13.67 0.62 3.15
CA ALA A 155 -14.61 0.44 4.25
C ALA A 155 -14.98 1.76 4.98
N PRO A 156 -14.04 2.66 5.28
CA PRO A 156 -14.37 3.94 5.91
C PRO A 156 -15.15 4.89 5.00
N LEU A 157 -14.98 4.79 3.67
CA LEU A 157 -15.73 5.61 2.71
C LEU A 157 -17.20 5.14 2.67
N ILE A 158 -17.44 3.83 2.52
CA ILE A 158 -18.79 3.28 2.53
C ILE A 158 -19.48 3.51 3.87
N GLY A 159 -18.77 3.29 4.98
CA GLY A 159 -19.30 3.52 6.32
C GLY A 159 -19.64 5.00 6.60
N TYR A 160 -18.98 5.94 5.91
CA TYR A 160 -19.24 7.37 6.01
C TYR A 160 -20.40 7.83 5.11
N TYR A 161 -20.45 7.40 3.85
CA TYR A 161 -21.49 7.83 2.89
C TYR A 161 -22.82 7.09 3.07
N PHE A 162 -22.79 5.83 3.51
CA PHE A 162 -23.97 4.99 3.69
C PHE A 162 -23.97 4.35 5.10
N PRO A 163 -24.06 5.13 6.18
CA PRO A 163 -23.98 4.58 7.52
C PRO A 163 -25.23 3.77 7.89
N MET A 164 -25.08 2.48 8.21
CA MET A 164 -26.16 1.65 8.76
C MET A 164 -25.61 0.66 9.79
N GLY A 165 -26.41 0.34 10.81
CA GLY A 165 -26.09 -0.67 11.81
C GLY A 165 -24.82 -0.33 12.59
N TYR A 166 -24.85 0.74 13.37
CA TYR A 166 -23.71 1.10 14.20
C TYR A 166 -23.48 0.06 15.30
N TYR A 167 -22.23 -0.27 15.56
CA TYR A 167 -21.85 -1.11 16.67
C TYR A 167 -20.62 -0.56 17.40
N PRO A 168 -20.55 -0.73 18.73
CA PRO A 168 -19.43 -0.25 19.51
C PRO A 168 -18.16 -1.05 19.21
N THR A 169 -17.04 -0.34 19.19
CA THR A 169 -15.67 -0.87 18.99
C THR A 169 -14.96 -1.21 20.29
N TYR A 170 -15.61 -0.93 21.43
CA TYR A 170 -15.09 -1.20 22.76
C TYR A 170 -15.04 -2.72 23.01
N PRO A 171 -13.95 -3.29 23.55
CA PRO A 171 -12.89 -2.64 24.34
C PRO A 171 -11.53 -2.41 23.63
N PHE A 172 -11.40 -2.53 22.30
CA PHE A 172 -10.09 -2.65 21.63
C PHE A 172 -9.69 -1.56 20.61
N GLY A 173 -10.37 -0.41 20.49
CA GLY A 173 -9.96 0.64 19.53
C GLY A 173 -10.75 1.95 19.60
N PRO A 174 -10.28 3.03 18.93
CA PRO A 174 -10.70 4.41 19.18
C PRO A 174 -12.18 4.66 18.86
N THR A 175 -12.69 5.78 19.38
CA THR A 175 -14.06 6.32 19.45
C THR A 175 -14.86 6.40 18.14
N ASP A 176 -14.33 5.88 17.02
CA ASP A 176 -15.02 5.83 15.75
C ASP A 176 -16.11 4.75 15.78
N LYS A 177 -17.35 5.14 15.48
CA LYS A 177 -18.45 4.19 15.33
C LYS A 177 -18.20 3.34 14.09
N LYS A 178 -18.06 2.02 14.25
CA LYS A 178 -18.08 1.09 13.12
C LYS A 178 -19.52 0.86 12.66
N THR A 179 -19.69 0.61 11.37
CA THR A 179 -20.98 0.38 10.73
C THR A 179 -21.00 -0.97 10.05
N VAL A 180 -22.14 -1.64 10.06
CA VAL A 180 -22.35 -2.89 9.31
C VAL A 180 -22.09 -2.67 7.82
N THR A 181 -22.51 -1.51 7.27
CA THR A 181 -22.21 -1.14 5.89
C THR A 181 -20.72 -0.96 5.63
N GLY A 182 -19.96 -0.43 6.58
CA GLY A 182 -18.50 -0.36 6.49
C GLY A 182 -17.88 -1.76 6.40
N SER A 183 -18.34 -2.71 7.22
CA SER A 183 -17.86 -4.10 7.19
C SER A 183 -18.28 -4.85 5.92
N LEU A 184 -19.49 -4.61 5.40
CA LEU A 184 -19.90 -5.14 4.11
C LEU A 184 -19.06 -4.54 2.97
N GLY A 185 -18.80 -3.23 3.04
CA GLY A 185 -17.92 -2.52 2.14
C GLY A 185 -16.50 -3.10 2.15
N PHE A 186 -15.95 -3.39 3.34
CA PHE A 186 -14.67 -4.08 3.49
C PHE A 186 -14.67 -5.42 2.74
N PHE A 187 -15.68 -6.26 2.99
CA PHE A 187 -15.75 -7.60 2.39
C PHE A 187 -15.83 -7.53 0.87
N VAL A 188 -16.77 -6.74 0.33
CA VAL A 188 -16.96 -6.58 -1.12
C VAL A 188 -15.71 -5.98 -1.77
N ALA A 189 -15.13 -4.94 -1.17
CA ALA A 189 -13.90 -4.33 -1.66
C ALA A 189 -12.72 -5.30 -1.66
N SER A 190 -12.61 -6.15 -0.64
CA SER A 190 -11.56 -7.17 -0.55
C SER A 190 -11.71 -8.24 -1.64
N CYS A 191 -12.94 -8.67 -1.93
CA CYS A 191 -13.22 -9.59 -3.04
C CYS A 191 -12.88 -8.96 -4.39
N LEU A 192 -13.34 -7.73 -4.64
CA LEU A 192 -13.02 -7.00 -5.87
C LEU A 192 -11.51 -6.79 -6.03
N GLY A 193 -10.84 -6.35 -4.97
CA GLY A 193 -9.39 -6.18 -4.94
C GLY A 193 -8.66 -7.49 -5.23
N TYR A 194 -9.14 -8.63 -4.72
CA TYR A 194 -8.55 -9.94 -5.04
C TYR A 194 -8.63 -10.22 -6.54
N TYR A 195 -9.79 -10.03 -7.18
CA TYR A 195 -9.93 -10.26 -8.61
C TYR A 195 -9.06 -9.32 -9.46
N ILE A 196 -8.94 -8.05 -9.06
CA ILE A 196 -8.08 -7.07 -9.74
C ILE A 196 -6.61 -7.46 -9.61
N LEU A 197 -6.15 -7.78 -8.40
CA LEU A 197 -4.74 -8.03 -8.12
C LEU A 197 -4.30 -9.45 -8.47
N LYS A 198 -5.21 -10.41 -8.60
CA LYS A 198 -4.88 -11.79 -9.01
C LYS A 198 -4.31 -11.84 -10.42
N PHE A 199 -4.70 -10.92 -11.30
CA PHE A 199 -4.30 -10.95 -12.71
C PHE A 199 -2.78 -10.77 -12.85
N GLY A 200 -2.09 -11.87 -13.16
CA GLY A 200 -0.63 -11.93 -13.32
C GLY A 200 0.17 -12.11 -12.03
N SER A 201 -0.34 -11.69 -10.86
CA SER A 201 0.45 -11.69 -9.62
C SER A 201 0.59 -13.06 -8.97
N THR A 202 -0.08 -14.09 -9.47
CA THR A 202 0.05 -15.46 -8.97
C THR A 202 0.66 -16.34 -10.03
N ASP A 203 1.62 -17.17 -9.63
CA ASP A 203 1.99 -18.31 -10.47
C ASP A 203 0.75 -19.19 -10.64
N ALA A 204 0.51 -19.69 -11.85
CA ALA A 204 -0.47 -20.75 -12.05
C ALA A 204 -0.15 -21.84 -11.02
N ILE A 205 -1.14 -22.21 -10.21
CA ILE A 205 -1.01 -23.17 -9.11
C ILE A 205 -0.26 -24.39 -9.67
N SER A 206 0.97 -24.62 -9.22
CA SER A 206 1.69 -25.88 -9.38
C SER A 206 1.24 -26.85 -8.30
#